data_AF-A0A2D6Y546-F1
#
_entry.id   AF-A0A2D6Y546-F1
#
_cell.length_a   1.000
_cell.length_b   1.000
_cell.length_c   1.000
_cell.angle_alpha   90.00
_cell.angle_beta   90.00
_cell.angle_gamma   90.00
#
_symmetry.space_group_name_H-M   'P 1'
#
loop_
_entity.id
_entity.type
_entity.pdbx_description
1 polymer ?
#
loop_
_entity_poly.entity_id
_entity_poly.type
_entity_poly.pdbx_seq_one_letter_code
_entity_poly.pdbx_strand_id
1 'polypeptide(L)'
;MAGQNGPTANLLQRGGLALTSRRTEQTFPDGNSIWRVDLHGHGQLLASWIAASGIAERQRVDRQWSPGNASPLPPGDYNLGAPEPWGEDLWFTLTPRFDTTRSALGIHRCYPGTGCICLPNRDDIEALAAWVREAGIRSLTVLN
;
A
#
# COMPACT_ATOMS: atom_id res chain seq x y z
N MET A 1 8.39 14.97 -3.29
CA MET A 1 9.39 14.27 -4.15
C MET A 1 8.91 14.31 -5.60
N ALA A 2 9.79 14.11 -6.58
CA ALA A 2 9.44 14.24 -8.00
C ALA A 2 8.36 13.25 -8.47
N GLY A 3 8.25 12.07 -7.85
CA GLY A 3 7.22 11.08 -8.19
C GLY A 3 5.94 11.15 -7.35
N GLN A 4 5.82 12.11 -6.42
CA GLN A 4 4.72 12.14 -5.45
C GLN A 4 3.34 12.25 -6.12
N ASN A 5 3.26 13.05 -7.18
CA ASN A 5 2.01 13.37 -7.87
C ASN A 5 1.77 12.45 -9.08
N GLY A 6 2.54 11.38 -9.23
CA GLY A 6 2.47 10.45 -10.35
C GLY A 6 3.76 10.36 -11.18
N PRO A 7 3.77 9.48 -12.20
CA PRO A 7 4.91 9.28 -13.08
C PRO A 7 5.17 10.48 -14.00
N THR A 8 6.41 10.59 -14.45
CA THR A 8 6.80 11.45 -15.56
C THR A 8 7.66 10.64 -16.53
N ALA A 9 7.77 11.07 -17.79
CA ALA A 9 8.57 10.36 -18.79
C ALA A 9 10.01 10.09 -18.34
N ASN A 10 10.65 11.04 -17.64
CA ASN A 10 12.00 10.86 -17.09
C ASN A 10 12.04 9.77 -16.03
N LEU A 11 11.04 9.73 -15.13
CA LEU A 11 11.05 8.76 -14.04
C LEU A 11 10.68 7.35 -14.52
N LEU A 12 9.83 7.21 -15.53
CA LEU A 12 9.48 5.92 -16.14
C LEU A 12 10.67 5.25 -16.82
N GLN A 13 11.51 6.04 -17.50
CA GLN A 13 12.72 5.53 -18.18
C GLN A 13 13.77 4.95 -17.22
N ARG A 14 13.68 5.27 -15.93
CA ARG A 14 14.61 4.74 -14.94
C ARG A 14 14.43 3.23 -14.80
N GLY A 15 13.20 2.70 -14.76
CA GLY A 15 12.98 1.26 -14.53
C GLY A 15 13.43 0.79 -13.14
N GLY A 16 13.32 -0.52 -12.87
CA GLY A 16 13.66 -1.10 -11.56
C GLY A 16 12.77 -0.58 -10.42
N LEU A 17 11.50 -0.31 -10.73
CA LEU A 17 10.55 0.26 -9.78
C LEU A 17 10.00 -0.80 -8.85
N ALA A 18 9.95 -0.48 -7.56
CA ALA A 18 9.43 -1.37 -6.53
C ALA A 18 8.58 -0.59 -5.53
N LEU A 19 7.47 -1.19 -5.10
CA LEU A 19 6.65 -0.65 -4.02
C LEU A 19 6.93 -1.41 -2.72
N THR A 20 7.04 -0.66 -1.63
CA THR A 20 7.06 -1.21 -0.28
C THR A 20 6.00 -0.55 0.59
N SER A 21 5.42 -1.28 1.54
CA SER A 21 4.58 -0.69 2.59
C SER A 21 5.15 -0.98 3.97
N ARG A 22 5.18 0.03 4.84
CA ARG A 22 5.75 -0.11 6.19
C ARG A 22 5.03 0.76 7.21
N ARG A 23 5.00 0.30 8.45
CA ARG A 23 4.55 1.11 9.59
C ARG A 23 5.60 2.17 9.91
N THR A 24 5.17 3.31 10.42
CA THR A 24 6.06 4.33 10.99
C THR A 24 5.90 4.39 12.50
N GLU A 25 6.75 5.17 13.17
CA GLU A 25 6.61 5.46 14.60
C GLU A 25 5.55 6.54 14.88
N GLN A 26 4.99 7.14 13.84
CA GLN A 26 4.00 8.22 13.94
C GLN A 26 2.58 7.64 13.94
N THR A 27 1.66 8.41 14.51
CA THR A 27 0.24 8.09 14.55
C THR A 27 -0.59 9.25 14.02
N PHE A 28 -1.78 8.94 13.52
CA PHE A 28 -2.84 9.91 13.32
C PHE A 28 -3.33 10.44 14.68
N PRO A 29 -4.07 11.57 14.72
CA PRO A 29 -4.57 12.16 15.97
C PRO A 29 -5.46 11.24 16.81
N ASP A 30 -6.10 10.24 16.20
CA ASP A 30 -6.95 9.25 16.88
C ASP A 30 -6.20 8.00 17.37
N GLY A 31 -4.88 7.96 17.22
CA GLY A 31 -4.01 6.87 17.67
C GLY A 31 -3.78 5.75 16.65
N ASN A 32 -4.41 5.77 15.47
CA ASN A 32 -4.09 4.80 14.42
C ASN A 32 -2.66 5.01 13.90
N SER A 33 -1.94 3.94 13.63
CA SER A 33 -0.56 4.03 13.14
C SER A 33 -0.52 4.60 11.72
N ILE A 34 0.40 5.52 11.48
CA ILE A 34 0.73 5.97 10.12
C ILE A 34 1.59 4.90 9.47
N TRP A 35 1.12 4.43 8.31
CA TRP A 35 1.88 3.62 7.37
C TRP A 35 2.35 4.48 6.20
N ARG A 36 3.33 3.97 5.46
CA ARG A 36 3.78 4.55 4.19
C ARG A 36 3.68 3.51 3.10
N VAL A 37 3.25 3.95 1.91
CA VAL A 37 3.49 3.23 0.66
C VAL A 37 4.59 3.99 -0.06
N ASP A 38 5.75 3.36 -0.18
CA ASP A 38 6.97 3.94 -0.72
C ASP A 38 7.22 3.38 -2.12
N LEU A 39 7.43 4.26 -3.09
CA LEU A 39 7.90 3.91 -4.42
C LEU A 39 9.40 4.13 -4.50
N HIS A 40 10.14 3.09 -4.85
CA HIS A 40 11.57 3.12 -5.06
C HIS A 40 11.91 2.94 -6.53
N GLY A 41 13.01 3.55 -6.97
CA GLY A 41 13.64 3.28 -8.26
C GLY A 41 15.15 3.44 -8.14
N HIS A 42 15.92 2.45 -8.59
CA HIS A 42 17.39 2.40 -8.44
C HIS A 42 17.89 2.66 -7.01
N GLY A 43 17.20 2.12 -6.02
CA GLY A 43 17.56 2.31 -4.60
C GLY A 43 17.29 3.71 -4.05
N GLN A 44 16.61 4.58 -4.80
CA GLN A 44 16.16 5.90 -4.34
C GLN A 44 14.66 5.95 -4.15
N LEU A 45 14.21 6.64 -3.10
CA LEU A 45 12.80 6.92 -2.86
C LEU A 45 12.30 7.98 -3.86
N LEU A 46 11.33 7.62 -4.70
CA LEU A 46 10.74 8.50 -5.71
C LEU A 46 9.44 9.14 -5.22
N ALA A 47 8.67 8.41 -4.43
CA ALA A 47 7.40 8.85 -3.85
C ALA A 47 7.11 8.10 -2.55
N SER A 48 6.27 8.68 -1.69
CA SER A 48 5.91 8.10 -0.41
C SER A 48 4.56 8.67 0.01
N TRP A 49 3.54 7.83 0.09
CA TRP A 49 2.16 8.23 0.39
C TRP A 49 1.78 7.85 1.81
N ILE A 50 0.99 8.70 2.49
CA ILE A 50 0.46 8.37 3.82
C ILE A 50 -0.58 7.26 3.65
N ALA A 51 -0.47 6.23 4.49
CA ALA A 51 -1.43 5.15 4.55
C ALA A 51 -1.81 4.80 5.99
N ALA A 52 -2.81 3.94 6.13
CA ALA A 52 -3.16 3.26 7.37
C ALA A 52 -3.35 1.77 7.09
N SER A 53 -3.00 0.91 8.05
CA SER A 53 -3.25 -0.52 7.96
C SER A 53 -3.37 -1.11 9.36
N GLY A 54 -4.47 -1.82 9.58
CA GLY A 54 -4.94 -2.23 10.90
C GLY A 54 -5.41 -1.05 11.76
N ILE A 55 -6.33 -1.32 12.69
CA ILE A 55 -6.74 -0.33 13.70
C ILE A 55 -5.72 -0.27 14.86
N ALA A 56 -5.75 0.82 15.63
CA ALA A 56 -4.82 1.09 16.72
C ALA A 56 -4.68 -0.10 17.71
N GLU A 57 -5.79 -0.71 18.09
CA GLU A 57 -5.85 -1.80 19.09
C GLU A 57 -5.34 -3.14 18.54
N ARG A 58 -5.11 -3.24 17.23
CA ARG A 58 -4.82 -4.49 16.51
C ARG A 58 -3.46 -4.47 15.81
N GLN A 59 -2.62 -3.47 16.06
CA GLN A 59 -1.30 -3.36 15.43
C GLN A 59 -0.34 -4.51 15.76
N ARG A 60 -0.57 -5.24 16.87
CA ARG A 60 0.30 -6.31 17.37
C ARG A 60 -0.35 -7.69 17.42
N VAL A 61 -1.58 -7.83 16.93
CA VAL A 61 -2.23 -9.15 16.87
C VAL A 61 -1.67 -9.97 15.71
N ASP A 62 -1.94 -11.28 15.69
CA ASP A 62 -1.52 -12.16 14.61
C ASP A 62 -1.98 -11.63 13.25
N ARG A 63 -1.02 -11.39 12.35
CA ARG A 63 -1.27 -10.86 11.02
C ARG A 63 -1.43 -11.98 9.98
N GLN A 64 -1.01 -13.21 10.28
CA GLN A 64 -0.80 -14.24 9.25
C GLN A 64 -1.89 -15.31 9.22
N TRP A 65 -2.45 -15.71 10.35
CA TRP A 65 -3.34 -16.88 10.43
C TRP A 65 -4.77 -16.54 10.89
N SER A 66 -5.01 -15.29 11.25
CA SER A 66 -6.29 -14.82 11.81
C SER A 66 -7.00 -13.87 10.86
N PRO A 67 -7.95 -14.35 10.03
CA PRO A 67 -8.75 -13.50 9.15
C PRO A 67 -9.73 -12.63 9.94
N GLY A 68 -10.07 -11.45 9.40
CA GLY A 68 -11.10 -10.57 9.96
C GLY A 68 -10.78 -9.93 11.31
N ASN A 69 -9.53 -9.99 11.79
CA ASN A 69 -9.15 -9.49 13.12
C ASN A 69 -8.71 -8.02 13.15
N ALA A 70 -8.88 -7.29 12.04
CA ALA A 70 -8.49 -5.90 11.84
C ALA A 70 -7.00 -5.59 12.11
N SER A 71 -6.12 -6.60 12.08
CA SER A 71 -4.67 -6.39 12.07
C SER A 71 -4.20 -5.80 10.74
N PRO A 72 -3.02 -5.17 10.70
CA PRO A 72 -2.35 -4.85 9.44
C PRO A 72 -2.15 -6.10 8.57
N LEU A 73 -1.88 -5.92 7.27
CA LEU A 73 -1.52 -7.04 6.38
C LEU A 73 -0.32 -7.81 6.93
N PRO A 74 -0.21 -9.14 6.75
CA PRO A 74 1.03 -9.84 7.09
C PRO A 74 2.24 -9.30 6.31
N PRO A 75 3.44 -9.30 6.91
CA PRO A 75 4.66 -8.95 6.20
C PRO A 75 4.97 -9.99 5.12
N GLY A 76 5.54 -9.56 4.00
CA GLY A 76 5.91 -10.43 2.90
C GLY A 76 5.66 -9.83 1.52
N ASP A 77 5.94 -10.62 0.49
CA ASP A 77 5.75 -10.22 -0.90
C ASP A 77 4.33 -10.53 -1.40
N TYR A 78 3.78 -9.60 -2.17
CA TYR A 78 2.46 -9.68 -2.76
C TYR A 78 2.54 -9.47 -4.27
N ASN A 79 1.71 -10.20 -5.01
CA ASN A 79 1.34 -9.80 -6.36
C ASN A 79 0.37 -8.62 -6.25
N LEU A 80 0.63 -7.56 -7.02
CA LEU A 80 -0.20 -6.37 -7.11
C LEU A 80 -1.00 -6.37 -8.41
N GLY A 81 -2.32 -6.40 -8.28
CA GLY A 81 -3.25 -6.25 -9.39
C GLY A 81 -3.21 -4.86 -10.01
N ALA A 82 -3.75 -4.72 -11.23
CA ALA A 82 -3.98 -3.40 -11.80
C ALA A 82 -5.00 -2.63 -10.93
N PRO A 83 -4.93 -1.30 -10.85
CA PRO A 83 -5.99 -0.51 -10.25
C PRO A 83 -7.27 -0.59 -11.10
N GLU A 84 -8.33 -1.09 -10.47
CA GLU A 84 -9.65 -1.29 -11.03
C GLU A 84 -10.65 -0.30 -10.42
N PRO A 85 -11.67 0.16 -11.17
CA PRO A 85 -12.74 0.97 -10.60
C PRO A 85 -13.48 0.24 -9.48
N TRP A 86 -13.74 0.93 -8.37
CA TRP A 86 -14.53 0.43 -7.24
C TRP A 86 -15.45 1.54 -6.70
N GLY A 87 -16.66 1.60 -7.27
CA GLY A 87 -17.56 2.74 -7.06
C GLY A 87 -16.92 4.02 -7.60
N GLU A 88 -16.84 5.05 -6.77
CA GLU A 88 -16.13 6.29 -7.10
C GLU A 88 -14.61 6.18 -6.89
N ASP A 89 -14.12 5.04 -6.41
CA ASP A 89 -12.73 4.82 -6.01
C ASP A 89 -11.96 3.80 -6.86
N LEU A 90 -10.77 3.44 -6.39
CA LEU A 90 -9.89 2.46 -6.97
C LEU A 90 -9.63 1.32 -6.00
N TRP A 91 -9.63 0.11 -6.53
CA TRP A 91 -9.21 -1.09 -5.83
C TRP A 91 -7.98 -1.68 -6.49
N PHE A 92 -6.99 -2.07 -5.68
CA PHE A 92 -5.81 -2.79 -6.11
C PHE A 92 -5.77 -4.11 -5.34
N THR A 93 -5.97 -5.23 -6.03
CA THR A 93 -5.90 -6.54 -5.41
C THR A 93 -4.47 -6.85 -4.96
N LEU A 94 -4.32 -7.33 -3.73
CA LEU A 94 -3.07 -7.86 -3.20
C LEU A 94 -3.20 -9.36 -2.94
N THR A 95 -2.44 -10.16 -3.68
CA THR A 95 -2.41 -11.62 -3.50
C THR A 95 -1.10 -12.02 -2.82
N PRO A 96 -1.14 -12.58 -1.60
CA PRO A 96 0.06 -13.06 -0.92
C PRO A 96 0.84 -14.06 -1.76
N ARG A 97 2.17 -13.96 -1.77
CA ARG A 97 3.07 -14.97 -2.37
C ARG A 97 3.63 -15.96 -1.35
N PHE A 98 2.95 -16.08 -0.22
CA PHE A 98 3.33 -16.90 0.92
C PHE A 98 2.06 -17.47 1.57
N ASP A 99 2.23 -18.49 2.39
CA ASP A 99 1.09 -19.14 3.05
C ASP A 99 0.48 -18.26 4.14
N THR A 100 -0.83 -18.03 4.01
CA THR A 100 -1.64 -17.28 4.96
C THR A 100 -3.11 -17.64 4.75
N THR A 101 -3.90 -17.58 5.82
CA THR A 101 -5.36 -17.70 5.74
C THR A 101 -6.05 -16.36 5.43
N ARG A 102 -5.28 -15.29 5.28
CA ARG A 102 -5.79 -13.94 4.96
C ARG A 102 -6.20 -13.87 3.49
N SER A 103 -7.35 -13.26 3.25
CA SER A 103 -7.93 -13.08 1.91
C SER A 103 -8.58 -11.69 1.77
N ALA A 104 -9.05 -11.36 0.57
CA ALA A 104 -9.66 -10.07 0.24
C ALA A 104 -8.78 -8.86 0.62
N LEU A 105 -7.46 -9.00 0.41
CA LEU A 105 -6.48 -7.97 0.73
C LEU A 105 -6.31 -7.04 -0.47
N GLY A 106 -6.10 -5.76 -0.18
CA GLY A 106 -5.88 -4.79 -1.24
C GLY A 106 -5.42 -3.43 -0.75
N ILE A 107 -5.28 -2.53 -1.71
CA ILE A 107 -5.06 -1.09 -1.51
C ILE A 107 -6.30 -0.37 -2.02
N HIS A 108 -6.83 0.58 -1.24
CA HIS A 108 -7.91 1.46 -1.68
C HIS A 108 -7.99 2.73 -0.82
N ARG A 109 -8.84 3.68 -1.20
CA ARG A 109 -9.12 4.81 -0.31
C ARG A 109 -10.06 4.39 0.80
N CYS A 110 -9.60 4.60 2.02
CA CYS A 110 -10.32 4.32 3.25
C CYS A 110 -9.58 4.92 4.45
N TYR A 111 -10.22 4.85 5.61
CA TYR A 111 -9.61 5.10 6.91
C TYR A 111 -10.55 4.51 7.97
N PRO A 112 -10.08 3.82 9.03
CA PRO A 112 -8.69 3.63 9.48
C PRO A 112 -7.95 2.42 8.87
N GLY A 113 -8.63 1.60 8.06
CA GLY A 113 -8.04 0.43 7.40
C GLY A 113 -8.02 -0.85 8.21
N THR A 114 -9.15 -1.54 8.22
CA THR A 114 -9.40 -2.80 8.94
C THR A 114 -8.79 -4.02 8.24
N GLY A 115 -7.51 -3.93 7.83
CA GLY A 115 -6.73 -5.05 7.28
C GLY A 115 -6.28 -4.92 5.83
N CYS A 116 -6.73 -3.87 5.14
CA CYS A 116 -6.18 -3.42 3.85
C CYS A 116 -5.10 -2.34 4.07
N ILE A 117 -4.43 -1.92 2.99
CA ILE A 117 -3.65 -0.68 2.97
C ILE A 117 -4.58 0.43 2.51
N CYS A 118 -4.84 1.38 3.40
CA CYS A 118 -5.71 2.51 3.14
C CYS A 118 -4.90 3.76 2.82
N LEU A 119 -5.12 4.39 1.67
CA LEU A 119 -4.61 5.74 1.41
C LEU A 119 -5.76 6.73 1.65
N PRO A 120 -5.75 7.56 2.71
CA PRO A 120 -6.92 8.40 3.04
C PRO A 120 -7.16 9.53 2.03
N ASN A 121 -6.10 10.01 1.38
CA ASN A 121 -6.14 11.11 0.44
C ASN A 121 -6.43 10.60 -0.98
N ARG A 122 -7.31 11.32 -1.70
CA ARG A 122 -7.73 10.97 -3.06
C ARG A 122 -6.61 11.11 -4.09
N ASP A 123 -5.89 12.23 -4.05
CA ASP A 123 -4.79 12.51 -4.99
C ASP A 123 -3.67 11.48 -4.82
N ASP A 124 -3.42 11.03 -3.59
CA ASP A 124 -2.41 10.01 -3.29
C ASP A 124 -2.75 8.66 -3.95
N ILE A 125 -4.00 8.19 -3.88
CA ILE A 125 -4.39 6.93 -4.51
C ILE A 125 -4.41 7.03 -6.04
N GLU A 126 -4.78 8.19 -6.59
CA GLU A 126 -4.73 8.42 -8.04
C GLU A 126 -3.30 8.47 -8.56
N ALA A 127 -2.38 9.11 -7.83
CA ALA A 127 -0.96 9.12 -8.14
C ALA A 127 -0.34 7.72 -8.10
N LEU A 128 -0.67 6.92 -7.06
CA LEU A 128 -0.26 5.52 -6.99
C LEU A 128 -0.83 4.71 -8.17
N ALA A 129 -2.08 4.94 -8.54
CA ALA A 129 -2.72 4.25 -9.66
C ALA A 129 -2.02 4.56 -10.99
N ALA A 130 -1.68 5.82 -11.23
CA ALA A 130 -0.94 6.24 -12.41
C ALA A 130 0.42 5.50 -12.50
N TRP A 131 1.16 5.44 -11.39
CA TRP A 131 2.41 4.68 -11.32
C TRP A 131 2.25 3.19 -11.65
N VAL A 132 1.25 2.53 -11.04
CA VAL A 132 1.01 1.10 -11.25
C VAL A 132 0.61 0.82 -12.70
N ARG A 133 -0.21 1.68 -13.32
CA ARG A 133 -0.63 1.54 -14.72
C ARG A 133 0.52 1.79 -15.69
N GLU A 134 1.14 2.96 -15.61
CA GLU A 134 2.09 3.43 -16.63
C GLU A 134 3.43 2.72 -16.53
N ALA A 135 3.88 2.41 -15.31
CA ALA A 135 5.15 1.74 -15.10
C ALA A 135 5.02 0.21 -14.99
N GLY A 136 3.79 -0.31 -15.08
CA GLY A 136 3.51 -1.75 -15.05
C GLY A 136 3.96 -2.44 -13.76
N ILE A 137 3.86 -1.75 -12.61
CA ILE A 137 4.28 -2.31 -11.32
C ILE A 137 3.32 -3.44 -10.92
N ARG A 138 3.85 -4.64 -10.65
CA ARG A 138 3.05 -5.83 -10.32
C ARG A 138 3.39 -6.48 -8.99
N SER A 139 4.17 -5.80 -8.16
CA SER A 139 4.59 -6.30 -6.87
C SER A 139 4.58 -5.22 -5.80
N LEU A 140 4.26 -5.63 -4.58
CA LEU A 140 4.38 -4.84 -3.36
C LEU A 140 5.01 -5.73 -2.28
N THR A 141 5.97 -5.20 -1.54
CA THR A 141 6.48 -5.86 -0.32
C THR A 141 5.98 -5.15 0.92
N VAL A 142 5.32 -5.87 1.82
CA VAL A 142 4.94 -5.36 3.15
C VAL A 142 6.07 -5.66 4.13
N LEU A 143 6.59 -4.62 4.76
CA LEU A 143 7.66 -4.65 5.74
C LEU A 143 7.11 -4.72 7.18
N ASN A 144 7.99 -4.99 8.15
CA ASN A 144 7.67 -5.11 9.59
C ASN A 144 7.74 -3.80 10.36
#